data_AF-A0A957JRJ4-F1
#
_entry.id   AF-A0A957JRJ4-F1
#
_cell.length_a   1.000
_cell.length_b   1.000
_cell.length_c   1.000
_cell.angle_alpha   90.00
_cell.angle_beta   90.00
_cell.angle_gamma   90.00
#
_symmetry.space_group_name_H-M   'P 1'
#
loop_
_entity.id
_entity.type
_entity.pdbx_description
1 polymer ?
#
loop_
_entity_poly.entity_id
_entity_poly.type
_entity_poly.pdbx_seq_one_letter_code
_entity_poly.pdbx_strand_id
1 'polypeptide(L)'
;MASIEIQLTSSQIWQAVQQLETADFESLFHDMVALRFKRLVPTVSQDEAALLQTIYDAHLDNNQHDRYEQLVAKLEAETITNAERAEFAGLHDQVEALNVVRLTAVSQLATLWEQPFDTVMEKLGLLNKDVITSLKS
;
A
#
# COMPACT_ATOMS: atom_id res chain seq x y z
N MET A 1 -30.68 -20.58 11.49
CA MET A 1 -30.03 -19.32 11.92
C MET A 1 -30.40 -18.27 10.88
N ALA A 2 -31.03 -17.17 11.29
CA ALA A 2 -31.52 -16.15 10.35
C ALA A 2 -30.33 -15.37 9.79
N SER A 3 -30.12 -15.43 8.48
CA SER A 3 -29.18 -14.55 7.78
C SER A 3 -29.77 -13.15 7.79
N ILE A 4 -29.18 -12.23 8.55
CA ILE A 4 -29.56 -10.82 8.50
C ILE A 4 -28.92 -10.26 7.22
N GLU A 5 -29.73 -10.06 6.18
CA GLU A 5 -29.30 -9.33 4.99
C GLU A 5 -29.16 -7.85 5.35
N ILE A 6 -27.96 -7.47 5.78
CA ILE A 6 -27.61 -6.07 5.98
C ILE A 6 -27.44 -5.45 4.59
N GLN A 7 -28.44 -4.72 4.11
CA GLN A 7 -28.33 -3.90 2.89
C GLN A 7 -27.55 -2.62 3.18
N LEU A 8 -26.22 -2.73 3.23
CA LEU A 8 -25.32 -1.58 3.27
C LEU A 8 -24.99 -1.13 1.84
N THR A 9 -25.27 0.13 1.54
CA THR A 9 -24.79 0.76 0.30
C THR A 9 -23.29 1.02 0.37
N SER A 10 -22.61 1.08 -0.78
CA SER A 10 -21.18 1.40 -0.84
C SER A 10 -20.83 2.73 -0.13
N SER A 11 -21.74 3.72 -0.19
CA SER A 11 -21.56 5.00 0.51
C SER A 11 -21.61 4.85 2.04
N GLN A 12 -22.47 3.98 2.56
CA GLN A 12 -22.55 3.73 4.00
C GLN A 12 -21.34 2.95 4.51
N ILE A 13 -20.83 2.01 3.71
CA ILE A 13 -19.57 1.33 4.00
C ILE A 13 -18.43 2.34 4.07
N TRP A 14 -18.31 3.23 3.06
CA TRP A 14 -17.28 4.26 3.05
C TRP A 14 -17.33 5.17 4.28
N GLN A 15 -18.52 5.63 4.67
CA GLN A 15 -18.68 6.43 5.89
C GLN A 15 -18.28 5.68 7.15
N ALA A 16 -18.53 4.38 7.24
CA ALA A 16 -18.11 3.56 8.36
C ALA A 16 -16.58 3.41 8.42
N VAL A 17 -15.93 3.18 7.27
CA VAL A 17 -14.46 3.09 7.18
C VAL A 17 -13.78 4.39 7.61
N GLN A 18 -14.35 5.55 7.29
CA GLN A 18 -13.83 6.85 7.70
C GLN A 18 -13.86 7.10 9.22
N GLN A 19 -14.66 6.34 9.98
CA GLN A 19 -14.78 6.49 11.43
C GLN A 19 -13.92 5.50 12.22
N LEU A 20 -13.20 4.59 11.54
CA LEU A 20 -12.35 3.62 12.20
C LEU A 20 -11.12 4.28 12.80
N GLU A 21 -10.71 3.78 13.97
CA GLU A 21 -9.38 4.05 14.48
C GLU A 21 -8.32 3.42 13.57
N THR A 22 -7.10 3.98 13.55
CA THR A 22 -6.04 3.56 12.63
C THR A 22 -5.78 2.05 12.68
N ALA A 23 -5.73 1.44 13.88
CA ALA A 23 -5.49 0.01 14.00
C ALA A 23 -6.60 -0.85 13.37
N ASP A 24 -7.87 -0.44 13.53
CA ASP A 24 -9.02 -1.14 12.96
C ASP A 24 -9.11 -0.92 11.45
N PHE A 25 -8.73 0.27 10.98
CA PHE A 25 -8.61 0.56 9.54
C PHE A 25 -7.56 -0.33 8.89
N GLU A 26 -6.36 -0.45 9.48
CA GLU A 26 -5.30 -1.33 8.96
C GLU A 26 -5.75 -2.80 8.92
N SER A 27 -6.43 -3.28 9.98
CA SER A 27 -6.99 -4.63 10.00
C SER A 27 -8.05 -4.82 8.91
N LEU A 28 -8.97 -3.87 8.75
CA LEU A 28 -9.99 -3.94 7.71
C LEU A 28 -9.39 -3.87 6.31
N PHE A 29 -8.38 -3.02 6.10
CA PHE A 29 -7.69 -2.91 4.83
C PHE A 29 -7.04 -4.24 4.46
N HIS A 30 -6.35 -4.89 5.41
CA HIS A 30 -5.80 -6.24 5.24
C HIS A 30 -6.89 -7.26 4.83
N ASP A 31 -8.03 -7.26 5.51
CA ASP A 31 -9.17 -8.14 5.20
C ASP A 31 -9.80 -7.85 3.83
N MET A 32 -9.92 -6.57 3.45
CA MET A 32 -10.43 -6.15 2.14
C MET A 32 -9.49 -6.54 1.01
N VAL A 33 -8.19 -6.42 1.24
CA VAL A 33 -7.13 -6.88 0.36
C VAL A 33 -7.23 -8.40 0.20
N ALA A 34 -7.36 -9.16 1.29
CA ALA A 34 -7.61 -10.61 1.26
C ALA A 34 -8.90 -11.01 0.52
N LEU A 35 -9.99 -10.26 0.71
CA LEU A 35 -11.26 -10.48 0.01
C LEU A 35 -11.15 -10.18 -1.49
N ARG A 36 -10.42 -9.12 -1.87
CA ARG A 36 -10.12 -8.80 -3.27
C ARG A 36 -9.36 -9.95 -3.93
N PHE A 37 -8.43 -10.60 -3.22
CA PHE A 37 -7.69 -11.76 -3.75
C PHE A 37 -8.56 -12.99 -3.96
N LYS A 38 -9.39 -13.34 -2.98
CA LYS A 38 -10.37 -14.44 -3.13
C LYS A 38 -11.30 -14.27 -4.34
N ARG A 39 -11.55 -13.01 -4.73
CA ARG A 39 -12.37 -12.67 -5.90
C ARG A 39 -11.60 -12.69 -7.22
N LEU A 40 -10.28 -12.52 -7.20
CA LEU A 40 -9.44 -12.45 -8.39
C LEU A 40 -8.87 -13.82 -8.81
N VAL A 41 -8.61 -14.72 -7.85
CA VAL A 41 -8.05 -16.06 -8.13
C VAL A 41 -8.77 -17.10 -7.24
N PRO A 42 -9.41 -18.14 -7.81
CA PRO A 42 -10.22 -19.10 -7.03
C PRO A 42 -9.44 -19.96 -6.01
N THR A 43 -8.10 -19.98 -6.11
CA THR A 43 -7.22 -20.78 -5.27
C THR A 43 -5.89 -20.06 -5.10
N VAL A 44 -5.75 -19.31 -4.01
CA VAL A 44 -4.50 -18.66 -3.61
C VAL A 44 -3.59 -19.72 -2.97
N SER A 45 -2.39 -19.94 -3.52
CA SER A 45 -1.40 -20.82 -2.88
C SER A 45 -0.80 -20.12 -1.65
N GLN A 46 -0.17 -20.87 -0.73
CA GLN A 46 0.53 -20.26 0.40
C GLN A 46 1.64 -19.29 -0.06
N ASP A 47 2.32 -19.63 -1.14
CA ASP A 47 3.38 -18.80 -1.73
C ASP A 47 2.81 -17.46 -2.26
N GLU A 48 1.63 -17.50 -2.89
CA GLU A 48 0.95 -16.30 -3.36
C GLU A 48 0.57 -15.36 -2.21
N ALA A 49 -0.02 -15.91 -1.14
CA ALA A 49 -0.42 -15.14 0.02
C ALA A 49 0.78 -14.46 0.70
N ALA A 50 1.91 -15.16 0.81
CA ALA A 50 3.14 -14.62 1.39
C ALA A 50 3.75 -13.48 0.54
N LEU A 51 3.74 -13.63 -0.79
CA LEU A 51 4.20 -12.59 -1.71
C LEU A 51 3.32 -11.34 -1.63
N LEU A 52 1.99 -11.52 -1.62
CA LEU A 52 1.05 -10.42 -1.49
C LEU A 52 1.22 -9.70 -0.15
N GLN A 53 1.33 -10.43 0.96
CA GLN A 53 1.60 -9.81 2.25
C GLN A 53 2.90 -8.99 2.21
N THR A 54 3.97 -9.54 1.65
CA THR A 54 5.25 -8.83 1.50
C THR A 54 5.10 -7.54 0.67
N ILE A 55 4.28 -7.55 -0.38
CA ILE A 55 4.02 -6.38 -1.22
C ILE A 55 3.34 -5.27 -0.42
N TYR A 56 2.32 -5.60 0.38
CA TYR A 56 1.56 -4.62 1.14
C TYR A 56 2.28 -4.18 2.42
N ASP A 57 3.09 -5.05 3.03
CA ASP A 57 3.88 -4.74 4.23
C ASP A 57 5.17 -3.95 3.91
N ALA A 58 5.57 -3.88 2.64
CA ALA A 58 6.75 -3.14 2.18
C ALA A 58 6.51 -1.61 2.11
N HIS A 59 6.21 -1.01 3.26
CA HIS A 59 6.08 0.42 3.48
C HIS A 59 6.69 0.83 4.82
N LEU A 60 6.92 2.13 5.01
CA LEU A 60 7.33 2.66 6.31
C LEU A 60 6.19 2.52 7.30
N ASP A 61 6.49 2.30 8.58
CA ASP A 61 5.44 2.39 9.60
C ASP A 61 4.87 3.81 9.69
N ASN A 62 3.70 3.97 10.31
CA ASN A 62 3.00 5.26 10.36
C ASN A 62 3.85 6.39 10.96
N ASN A 63 4.65 6.12 11.98
CA ASN A 63 5.50 7.15 12.60
C ASN A 63 6.64 7.56 11.67
N GLN A 64 7.25 6.58 10.99
CA GLN A 64 8.30 6.81 10.00
C GLN A 64 7.75 7.55 8.79
N HIS A 65 6.54 7.21 8.34
CA HIS A 65 5.87 7.88 7.22
C HIS A 65 5.53 9.33 7.57
N ASP A 66 4.90 9.58 8.72
CA ASP A 66 4.60 10.94 9.18
C ASP A 66 5.87 11.77 9.32
N ARG A 67 6.95 11.16 9.83
CA ARG A 67 8.25 11.83 9.94
C ARG A 67 8.85 12.13 8.57
N TYR A 68 8.76 11.20 7.63
CA TYR A 68 9.23 11.38 6.26
C TYR A 68 8.51 12.56 5.60
N GLU A 69 7.18 12.62 5.65
CA GLU A 69 6.38 13.70 5.09
C GLU A 69 6.71 15.07 5.72
N GLN A 70 6.90 15.12 7.04
CA GLN A 70 7.35 16.35 7.71
C GLN A 70 8.72 16.82 7.19
N LEU A 71 9.65 15.89 6.95
CA LEU A 71 10.98 16.21 6.45
C LEU A 71 10.92 16.67 4.98
N VAL A 72 10.07 16.07 4.15
CA VAL A 72 9.78 16.54 2.78
C VAL A 72 9.25 17.97 2.82
N ALA A 73 8.24 18.26 3.63
CA ALA A 73 7.67 19.61 3.74
C ALA A 73 8.73 20.65 4.20
N LYS A 74 9.62 20.28 5.13
CA LYS A 74 10.72 21.14 5.55
C LYS A 74 11.78 21.34 4.47
N LEU A 75 12.03 20.30 3.66
CA LEU A 75 12.95 20.36 2.52
C LEU A 75 12.43 21.34 1.46
N GLU A 76 11.14 21.25 1.12
CA GLU A 76 10.45 22.14 0.18
C GLU A 76 10.39 23.58 0.68
N ALA A 77 10.19 23.77 1.98
CA ALA A 77 10.19 25.09 2.61
C ALA A 77 11.60 25.64 2.89
N GLU A 78 12.66 24.90 2.53
CA GLU A 78 14.08 25.23 2.81
C GLU A 78 14.39 25.49 4.30
N THR A 79 13.56 24.95 5.22
CA THR A 79 13.73 25.11 6.69
C THR A 79 14.44 23.94 7.35
N ILE A 80 14.74 22.89 6.59
CA ILE A 80 15.35 21.66 7.09
C ILE A 80 16.79 21.89 7.58
N THR A 81 17.08 21.42 8.78
CA THR A 81 18.42 21.49 9.38
C THR A 81 19.34 20.40 8.84
N ASN A 82 20.66 20.53 9.05
CA ASN A 82 21.62 19.50 8.62
C ASN A 82 21.38 18.13 9.30
N ALA A 83 20.96 18.12 10.56
CA ALA A 83 20.64 16.88 11.27
C ALA A 83 19.39 16.21 10.65
N GLU A 84 18.36 17.01 10.34
CA GLU A 84 17.15 16.53 9.69
C GLU A 84 17.38 16.08 8.24
N ARG A 85 18.33 16.68 7.52
CA ARG A 85 18.75 16.20 6.19
C ARG A 85 19.39 14.81 6.26
N ALA A 86 20.23 14.56 7.27
CA ALA A 86 20.82 13.25 7.47
C ALA A 86 19.76 12.19 7.85
N GLU A 87 18.79 12.58 8.68
CA GLU A 87 17.63 11.73 9.01
C GLU A 87 16.78 11.44 7.77
N PHE A 88 16.47 12.45 6.97
CA PHE A 88 15.74 12.30 5.72
C PHE A 88 16.43 11.35 4.76
N ALA A 89 17.76 11.47 4.60
CA ALA A 89 18.55 10.54 3.78
C ALA A 89 18.40 9.09 4.27
N GLY A 90 18.46 8.86 5.58
CA GLY A 90 18.28 7.52 6.15
C GLY A 90 16.88 6.94 5.93
N LEU A 91 15.83 7.75 6.11
CA LEU A 91 14.46 7.31 5.82
C LEU A 91 14.23 7.09 4.32
N HIS A 92 14.82 7.92 3.47
CA HIS A 92 14.76 7.77 2.02
C HIS A 92 15.42 6.46 1.57
N ASP A 93 16.60 6.15 2.09
CA ASP A 93 17.28 4.86 1.83
C ASP A 93 16.42 3.67 2.27
N GLN A 94 15.70 3.79 3.39
CA GLN A 94 14.77 2.77 3.86
C GLN A 94 13.59 2.59 2.89
N VAL A 95 13.00 3.69 2.38
CA VAL A 95 11.94 3.64 1.37
C VAL A 95 12.40 2.94 0.10
N GLU A 96 13.60 3.25 -0.39
CA GLU A 96 14.17 2.60 -1.57
C GLU A 96 14.37 1.10 -1.35
N ALA A 97 14.88 0.70 -0.18
CA ALA A 97 15.04 -0.71 0.17
C ALA A 97 13.70 -1.45 0.21
N LEU A 98 12.66 -0.85 0.82
CA LEU A 98 11.30 -1.40 0.83
C LEU A 98 10.73 -1.51 -0.59
N ASN A 99 10.98 -0.53 -1.44
CA ASN A 99 10.52 -0.56 -2.82
C ASN A 99 11.18 -1.70 -3.61
N VAL A 100 12.47 -1.99 -3.39
CA VAL A 100 13.14 -3.17 -3.96
C VAL A 100 12.48 -4.47 -3.51
N VAL A 101 12.17 -4.60 -2.22
CA VAL A 101 11.44 -5.78 -1.68
C VAL A 101 10.09 -5.93 -2.37
N ARG A 102 9.32 -4.84 -2.47
CA ARG A 102 8.00 -4.83 -3.10
C ARG A 102 8.07 -5.24 -4.57
N LEU A 103 8.96 -4.64 -5.35
CA LEU A 103 9.10 -4.94 -6.79
C LEU A 103 9.59 -6.37 -7.02
N THR A 104 10.46 -6.89 -6.14
CA THR A 104 10.91 -8.30 -6.20
C THR A 104 9.75 -9.25 -5.96
N ALA A 105 8.92 -8.99 -4.95
CA ALA A 105 7.74 -9.80 -4.67
C ALA A 105 6.70 -9.75 -5.79
N VAL A 106 6.48 -8.57 -6.42
CA VAL A 106 5.62 -8.46 -7.61
C VAL A 106 6.17 -9.28 -8.78
N SER A 107 7.48 -9.28 -9.00
CA SER A 107 8.10 -10.08 -10.08
C SER A 107 7.90 -11.59 -9.87
N GLN A 108 8.04 -12.05 -8.63
CA GLN A 108 7.75 -13.44 -8.25
C GLN A 108 6.27 -13.77 -8.45
N LEU A 109 5.37 -12.85 -8.07
CA LEU A 109 3.93 -13.02 -8.26
C LEU A 109 3.53 -13.05 -9.74
N ALA A 110 4.15 -12.21 -10.56
CA ALA A 110 3.97 -12.19 -12.02
C ALA A 110 4.35 -13.53 -12.65
N THR A 111 5.41 -14.17 -12.15
CA THR A 111 5.81 -15.51 -12.56
C THR A 111 4.75 -16.54 -12.16
N LEU A 112 4.24 -16.47 -10.92
CA LEU A 112 3.22 -17.39 -10.42
C LEU A 112 1.89 -17.28 -11.17
N TRP A 113 1.51 -16.06 -11.55
CA TRP A 113 0.28 -15.77 -12.29
C TRP A 113 0.42 -15.93 -13.81
N GLU A 114 1.61 -16.27 -14.30
CA GLU A 114 1.95 -16.32 -15.73
C GLU A 114 1.52 -15.04 -16.47
N GLN A 115 1.75 -13.88 -15.84
CA GLN A 115 1.33 -12.58 -16.34
C GLN A 115 2.49 -11.61 -16.45
N PRO A 116 2.45 -10.64 -17.39
CA PRO A 116 3.44 -9.57 -17.45
C PRO A 116 3.48 -8.77 -16.14
N PHE A 117 4.68 -8.36 -15.73
CA PHE A 117 4.91 -7.55 -14.52
C PHE A 117 3.97 -6.33 -14.44
N ASP A 118 3.87 -5.57 -15.53
CA ASP A 118 3.02 -4.36 -15.58
C ASP A 118 1.53 -4.69 -15.38
N THR A 119 1.07 -5.83 -15.91
CA THR A 119 -0.30 -6.30 -15.71
C THR A 119 -0.56 -6.66 -14.25
N VAL A 120 0.40 -7.27 -13.58
CA VAL A 120 0.30 -7.58 -12.14
C VAL A 120 0.31 -6.30 -11.32
N MET A 121 1.22 -5.36 -11.60
CA MET A 121 1.24 -4.04 -10.94
C MET A 121 -0.09 -3.29 -11.11
N GLU A 122 -0.70 -3.33 -12.30
CA GLU A 122 -2.01 -2.70 -12.56
C GLU A 122 -3.12 -3.40 -11.75
N LYS A 123 -3.16 -4.74 -11.74
CA LYS A 123 -4.14 -5.53 -10.98
C LYS A 123 -4.05 -5.29 -9.47
N LEU A 124 -2.84 -5.11 -8.95
CA LEU A 124 -2.56 -4.79 -7.55
C LEU A 124 -2.83 -3.32 -7.19
N GLY A 125 -3.04 -2.45 -8.18
CA GLY A 125 -3.22 -1.01 -7.97
C GLY A 125 -1.93 -0.27 -7.62
N LEU A 126 -0.77 -0.82 -7.99
CA LEU A 126 0.55 -0.25 -7.70
C LEU A 126 1.05 0.70 -8.81
N LEU A 127 0.43 0.68 -9.99
CA LEU A 127 0.65 1.67 -11.03
C LEU A 127 -0.22 2.90 -10.78
N ASN A 128 0.34 3.86 -10.04
CA ASN A 128 -0.31 5.15 -9.83
C ASN A 128 -0.10 6.03 -11.07
N LYS A 129 -0.97 5.89 -12.09
CA LYS A 129 -0.92 6.72 -13.33
C LYS A 129 -1.23 8.20 -13.06
N ASP A 130 -1.80 8.54 -11.90
CA ASP A 130 -2.29 9.90 -11.57
C ASP A 130 -1.24 10.81 -10.91
N VAL A 131 -0.14 10.26 -10.37
CA VAL A 131 0.94 11.07 -9.76
C VAL A 131 1.82 11.74 -10.82
N ILE A 132 1.98 11.11 -12.00
CA ILE A 132 2.82 11.66 -13.09
C ILE A 132 2.11 12.84 -13.80
N THR A 133 0.78 12.90 -13.75
CA THR A 133 0.01 14.00 -14.38
C THR A 133 -0.10 15.24 -13.50
N SER A 134 -0.07 15.07 -12.17
CA SER A 134 -0.23 16.17 -11.20
C SER A 134 1.06 17.00 -10.99
N LEU A 135 2.20 16.54 -11.51
CA LEU A 135 3.47 17.29 -11.54
C LEU A 135 3.71 18.07 -12.84
N LYS A 136 2.70 18.13 -13.74
CA LYS A 136 2.76 18.84 -15.02
C LYS A 136 1.67 19.91 -15.22
N SER A 137 0.92 20.24 -14.19
CA SER A 137 -0.06 21.35 -14.20
C SER A 137 0.28 22.38 -13.14
#